data_AF-A0A075R9S5-F1
#
_entry.id   AF-A0A075R9S5-F1
#
_cell.length_a   1.000
_cell.length_b   1.000
_cell.length_c   1.000
_cell.angle_alpha   90.00
_cell.angle_beta   90.00
_cell.angle_gamma   90.00
#
_symmetry.space_group_name_H-M   'P 1'
#
loop_
_entity.id
_entity.type
_entity.pdbx_description
1 polymer ?
#
loop_
_entity_poly.entity_id
_entity_poly.type
_entity_poly.pdbx_seq_one_letter_code
_entity_poly.pdbx_strand_id
1 'polypeptide(L)'
;MDLLRREPVEIWRLLIPRKQWLFAQDTDPSEFIFGYRDKVYVVNENGSVISLPRPLHIERMSVVQLLDLMVMGSGTFDYDDNGIFDVGGVLKDMGYMAAIGSEKHDYQIEIVNTLDPDKMISIYVLKGISFTFALYHAILRCHELNLKSDGLFEHEVKEIVKIEPRKYKPKRYLH
;
A
#
# COMPACT_ATOMS: atom_id res chain seq x y z
N MET A 1 -10.21 10.19 -3.22
CA MET A 1 -10.67 8.93 -2.60
C MET A 1 -10.21 8.97 -1.16
N ASP A 2 -11.14 8.82 -0.20
CA ASP A 2 -10.82 8.75 1.23
C ASP A 2 -10.18 7.39 1.54
N LEU A 3 -9.00 7.43 2.15
CA LEU A 3 -8.16 6.28 2.45
C LEU A 3 -8.12 5.93 3.94
N LEU A 4 -8.53 6.84 4.84
CA LEU A 4 -8.51 6.61 6.30
C LEU A 4 -9.55 5.58 6.76
N ARG A 5 -10.59 5.37 5.96
CA ARG A 5 -11.70 4.46 6.28
C ARG A 5 -11.56 3.09 5.62
N ARG A 6 -10.43 2.83 4.97
CA ARG A 6 -10.20 1.56 4.30
C ARG A 6 -9.51 0.60 5.24
N GLU A 7 -9.94 -0.66 5.17
CA GLU A 7 -9.23 -1.73 5.87
C GLU A 7 -7.81 -1.87 5.30
N PRO A 8 -6.81 -2.21 6.14
CA PRO A 8 -5.41 -2.34 5.71
C PRO A 8 -5.25 -3.21 4.46
N VAL A 9 -5.98 -4.32 4.39
CA VAL A 9 -5.94 -5.25 3.25
C VAL A 9 -6.40 -4.61 1.94
N GLU A 10 -7.35 -3.67 1.97
CA GLU A 10 -7.76 -2.97 0.75
C GLU A 10 -6.62 -2.10 0.19
N ILE A 11 -5.82 -1.48 1.07
CA ILE A 11 -4.65 -0.69 0.68
C ILE A 11 -3.65 -1.58 -0.06
N TRP A 12 -3.36 -2.77 0.48
CA TRP A 12 -2.49 -3.75 -0.17
C TRP A 12 -3.02 -4.19 -1.53
N ARG A 13 -4.33 -4.44 -1.67
CA ARG A 13 -4.95 -4.82 -2.95
C ARG A 13 -4.87 -3.69 -3.99
N LEU A 14 -4.87 -2.43 -3.59
CA LEU A 14 -4.68 -1.29 -4.49
C LEU A 14 -3.23 -1.15 -4.98
N LEU A 15 -2.27 -1.60 -4.16
CA LEU A 15 -0.84 -1.57 -4.46
C LEU A 15 -0.39 -2.75 -5.32
N ILE A 16 -0.79 -3.96 -4.94
CA ILE A 16 -0.25 -5.20 -5.48
C ILE A 16 -1.03 -5.63 -6.73
N PRO A 17 -0.38 -5.81 -7.90
CA PRO A 17 -1.05 -6.25 -9.12
C PRO A 17 -1.73 -7.63 -8.96
N ARG A 18 -2.92 -7.80 -9.54
CA ARG A 18 -3.70 -9.07 -9.48
C ARG A 18 -2.92 -10.33 -9.85
N LYS A 19 -1.96 -10.25 -10.77
CA LYS A 19 -1.12 -11.39 -11.17
C LYS A 19 -0.22 -11.94 -10.05
N GLN A 20 -0.06 -11.18 -8.95
CA GLN A 20 0.72 -11.57 -7.78
C GLN A 20 -0.17 -12.11 -6.66
N TRP A 21 -1.50 -11.99 -6.77
CA TRP A 21 -2.43 -12.46 -5.76
C TRP A 21 -2.45 -13.98 -5.76
N LEU A 22 -2.48 -14.57 -4.56
CA LEU A 22 -2.50 -16.00 -4.34
C LEU A 22 -3.77 -16.35 -3.57
N PHE A 23 -4.33 -17.53 -3.81
CA PHE A 23 -5.49 -18.06 -3.06
C PHE A 23 -6.71 -17.12 -3.03
N ALA A 24 -6.88 -16.24 -4.02
CA ALA A 24 -7.89 -15.18 -3.99
C ALA A 24 -9.35 -15.67 -3.91
N GLN A 25 -9.62 -16.96 -4.13
CA GLN A 25 -10.94 -17.58 -3.97
C GLN A 25 -11.09 -18.33 -2.63
N ASP A 26 -9.98 -18.62 -1.95
CA ASP A 26 -9.92 -19.50 -0.78
C ASP A 26 -9.52 -18.75 0.50
N THR A 27 -9.13 -17.47 0.38
CA THR A 27 -8.76 -16.57 1.49
C THR A 27 -9.94 -15.70 1.90
N ASP A 28 -10.08 -15.42 3.20
CA ASP A 28 -11.10 -14.49 3.71
C ASP A 28 -10.93 -13.09 3.07
N PRO A 29 -12.01 -12.38 2.69
CA PRO A 29 -11.92 -11.01 2.21
C PRO A 29 -11.18 -10.04 3.15
N SER A 30 -11.11 -10.31 4.45
CA SER A 30 -10.33 -9.51 5.42
C SER A 30 -8.83 -9.83 5.41
N GLU A 31 -8.40 -10.89 4.73
CA GLU A 31 -7.00 -11.30 4.61
C GLU A 31 -6.49 -11.16 3.17
N PHE A 32 -5.17 -11.09 3.00
CA PHE A 32 -4.60 -11.02 1.66
C PHE A 32 -3.23 -11.66 1.56
N ILE A 33 -3.14 -12.61 0.63
CA ILE A 33 -1.92 -13.37 0.36
C ILE A 33 -1.43 -13.03 -1.03
N PHE A 34 -0.15 -12.69 -1.14
CA PHE A 34 0.46 -12.39 -2.43
C PHE A 34 1.93 -12.79 -2.49
N GLY A 35 2.40 -13.06 -3.71
CA GLY A 35 3.80 -13.37 -3.98
C GLY A 35 4.54 -12.18 -4.56
N TYR A 36 5.72 -11.87 -4.02
CA TYR A 36 6.61 -10.87 -4.57
C TYR A 36 8.07 -11.33 -4.45
N ARG A 37 8.80 -11.28 -5.57
CA ARG A 37 10.14 -11.89 -5.70
C ARG A 37 10.14 -13.35 -5.24
N ASP A 38 11.03 -13.71 -4.34
CA ASP A 38 11.27 -15.03 -3.75
C ASP A 38 10.51 -15.26 -2.44
N LYS A 39 9.57 -14.37 -2.08
CA LYS A 39 8.77 -14.48 -0.87
C LYS A 39 7.26 -14.50 -1.14
N VAL A 40 6.53 -14.99 -0.16
CA VAL A 40 5.08 -14.85 0.01
C VAL A 40 4.84 -13.94 1.21
N TYR A 41 3.80 -13.14 1.13
CA TYR A 41 3.36 -12.23 2.17
C TYR A 41 1.91 -12.54 2.51
N VAL A 42 1.62 -12.61 3.80
CA VAL A 42 0.29 -12.77 4.36
C VAL A 42 -0.02 -11.52 5.16
N VAL A 43 -1.05 -10.80 4.73
CA VAL A 43 -1.60 -9.64 5.43
C VAL A 43 -2.84 -10.10 6.16
N ASN A 44 -2.84 -9.96 7.48
CA ASN A 44 -3.95 -10.33 8.32
C ASN A 44 -5.00 -9.20 8.39
N GLU A 45 -6.17 -9.50 8.93
CA GLU A 45 -7.27 -8.54 9.10
C GLU A 45 -6.85 -7.27 9.85
N ASN A 46 -6.03 -7.41 10.90
CA ASN A 46 -5.54 -6.29 11.70
C ASN A 46 -4.43 -5.47 11.01
N GLY A 47 -4.04 -5.82 9.78
CA GLY A 47 -2.97 -5.16 9.03
C GLY A 47 -1.57 -5.69 9.31
N SER A 48 -1.38 -6.62 10.26
CA SER A 48 -0.07 -7.23 10.48
C SER A 48 0.35 -8.05 9.27
N VAL A 49 1.66 -8.08 9.03
CA VAL A 49 2.23 -8.75 7.86
C VAL A 49 3.24 -9.78 8.31
N ILE A 50 3.14 -10.97 7.72
CA ILE A 50 4.12 -12.04 7.87
C ILE A 50 4.64 -12.39 6.48
N SER A 51 5.96 -12.53 6.35
CA SER A 51 6.58 -13.06 5.14
C SER A 51 7.21 -14.42 5.37
N LEU A 52 7.26 -15.22 4.31
CA LEU A 52 7.95 -16.50 4.28
C LEU A 52 8.62 -16.75 2.92
N PRO A 53 9.67 -17.58 2.85
CA PRO A 53 10.26 -17.98 1.58
C PRO A 53 9.20 -18.63 0.69
N ARG A 54 9.22 -18.33 -0.60
CA ARG A 54 8.23 -18.86 -1.55
C ARG A 54 8.41 -20.38 -1.70
N PRO A 55 7.38 -21.19 -1.40
CA PRO A 55 7.47 -22.64 -1.59
C PRO A 55 7.65 -23.03 -3.06
N LEU A 56 8.48 -24.04 -3.31
CA LEU A 56 8.54 -24.74 -4.59
C LEU A 56 7.18 -25.45 -4.74
N HIS A 57 6.37 -25.09 -5.74
CA HIS A 57 5.01 -25.61 -6.00
C HIS A 57 3.83 -24.91 -5.30
N ILE A 58 3.97 -23.62 -4.98
CA ILE A 58 2.87 -22.82 -4.42
C ILE A 58 1.56 -22.90 -5.21
N GLU A 59 1.64 -23.10 -6.53
CA GLU A 59 0.49 -23.22 -7.43
C GLU A 59 -0.34 -24.51 -7.24
N ARG A 60 0.20 -25.50 -6.51
CA ARG A 60 -0.48 -26.76 -6.20
C ARG A 60 -0.84 -26.88 -4.72
N MET A 61 -0.45 -25.90 -3.90
CA MET A 61 -0.74 -25.90 -2.48
C MET A 61 -2.17 -25.43 -2.23
N SER A 62 -2.72 -25.79 -1.08
CA SER A 62 -3.90 -25.12 -0.52
C SER A 62 -3.50 -23.98 0.41
N VAL A 63 -4.44 -23.09 0.72
CA VAL A 63 -4.23 -22.02 1.73
C VAL A 63 -3.84 -22.61 3.09
N VAL A 64 -4.50 -23.71 3.51
CA VAL A 64 -4.19 -24.39 4.78
C VAL A 64 -2.74 -24.87 4.83
N GLN A 65 -2.24 -25.46 3.74
CA GLN A 65 -0.84 -25.91 3.68
C GLN A 65 0.15 -24.75 3.76
N LEU A 66 -0.20 -23.58 3.20
CA LEU A 66 0.64 -22.38 3.32
C LEU A 66 0.65 -21.87 4.78
N LEU A 67 -0.51 -21.84 5.43
CA LEU A 67 -0.63 -21.42 6.83
C LEU A 67 0.14 -22.36 7.77
N ASP A 68 0.10 -23.68 7.52
CA ASP A 68 0.91 -24.65 8.26
C ASP A 68 2.42 -24.36 8.11
N LEU A 69 2.87 -24.00 6.90
CA LEU A 69 4.26 -23.59 6.67
C LEU A 69 4.60 -22.27 7.38
N MET A 70 3.65 -21.36 7.58
CA MET A 70 3.92 -20.14 8.34
C MET A 70 4.19 -20.44 9.82
N VAL A 71 3.46 -21.40 10.40
CA VAL A 71 3.62 -21.78 11.81
C VAL A 71 4.85 -22.64 12.03
N MET A 72 5.12 -23.59 11.11
CA MET A 72 6.15 -24.62 11.31
C MET A 72 7.44 -24.36 10.53
N GLY A 73 7.41 -23.49 9.53
CA GLY A 73 8.50 -23.27 8.59
C GLY A 73 9.63 -22.42 9.17
N SER A 74 10.85 -22.73 8.79
CA SER A 74 12.01 -21.87 9.06
C SER A 74 12.03 -20.68 8.10
N GLY A 75 12.39 -19.50 8.60
CA GLY A 75 12.59 -18.30 7.79
C GLY A 75 11.33 -17.44 7.61
N THR A 76 10.28 -17.69 8.39
CA THR A 76 9.20 -16.73 8.56
C THR A 76 9.71 -15.46 9.24
N PHE A 77 9.12 -14.33 8.87
CA PHE A 77 9.43 -13.03 9.42
C PHE A 77 8.13 -12.28 9.69
N ASP A 78 7.85 -12.04 10.96
CA ASP A 78 6.74 -11.21 11.42
C ASP A 78 7.23 -9.76 11.53
N TYR A 79 6.58 -8.86 10.81
CA TYR A 79 7.00 -7.45 10.76
C TYR A 79 6.72 -6.72 12.08
N ASP A 80 5.66 -7.07 12.80
CA ASP A 80 5.29 -6.42 14.07
C ASP A 80 6.30 -6.78 15.17
N ASP A 81 6.72 -8.04 15.23
CA ASP A 81 7.78 -8.51 16.16
C ASP A 81 9.12 -7.80 15.94
N ASN A 82 9.33 -7.24 14.75
CA ASN A 82 10.54 -6.52 14.36
C ASN A 82 10.34 -4.99 14.37
N GLY A 83 9.23 -4.49 14.92
CA GLY A 83 8.98 -3.06 15.08
C GLY A 83 8.60 -2.33 13.79
N ILE A 84 8.13 -3.04 12.76
CA ILE A 84 7.70 -2.47 11.49
C ILE A 84 6.18 -2.58 11.39
N PHE A 85 5.50 -1.53 11.85
CA PHE A 85 4.03 -1.53 11.96
C PHE A 85 3.31 -0.89 10.77
N ASP A 86 4.01 -0.05 10.00
CA ASP A 86 3.40 0.68 8.89
C ASP A 86 3.67 0.03 7.53
N VAL A 87 2.69 0.12 6.63
CA VAL A 87 2.76 -0.45 5.27
C VAL A 87 3.99 0.05 4.51
N GLY A 88 4.40 1.31 4.69
CA GLY A 88 5.55 1.87 4.00
C GLY A 88 6.88 1.23 4.43
N GLY A 89 7.02 0.93 5.73
CA GLY A 89 8.13 0.17 6.27
C GLY A 89 8.22 -1.22 5.66
N VAL A 90 7.09 -1.95 5.61
CA VAL A 90 7.01 -3.27 4.97
C VAL A 90 7.39 -3.18 3.49
N LEU A 91 6.79 -2.26 2.72
CA LEU A 91 7.10 -2.07 1.30
C LEU A 91 8.59 -1.76 1.03
N LYS A 92 9.21 -0.99 1.92
CA LYS A 92 10.63 -0.64 1.83
C LYS A 92 11.53 -1.84 2.07
N ASP A 93 11.26 -2.64 3.10
CA ASP A 93 11.99 -3.89 3.38
C ASP A 93 11.83 -4.93 2.26
N MET A 94 10.60 -5.09 1.76
CA MET A 94 10.30 -5.92 0.59
C MET A 94 11.10 -5.50 -0.67
N GLY A 95 11.58 -4.25 -0.70
CA GLY A 95 12.11 -3.59 -1.88
C GLY A 95 11.06 -3.51 -2.99
N TYR A 96 9.79 -3.30 -2.63
CA TYR A 96 8.67 -3.22 -3.56
C TYR A 96 8.85 -2.02 -4.50
N MET A 97 8.51 -2.22 -5.77
CA MET A 97 8.47 -1.16 -6.76
C MET A 97 7.12 -1.19 -7.46
N ALA A 98 6.35 -0.12 -7.29
CA ALA A 98 5.06 0.01 -7.97
C ALA A 98 5.24 0.05 -9.49
N ALA A 99 4.37 -0.68 -10.20
CA ALA A 99 4.34 -0.64 -11.64
C ALA A 99 3.88 0.75 -12.13
N ILE A 100 4.55 1.28 -13.14
CA ILE A 100 4.12 2.50 -13.83
C ILE A 100 2.93 2.10 -14.71
N GLY A 101 1.74 2.55 -14.31
CA GLY A 101 0.52 2.30 -15.08
C GLY A 101 0.53 3.06 -16.42
N SER A 102 -0.24 2.56 -17.38
CA SER A 102 -0.43 3.21 -18.68
C SER A 102 -1.29 4.47 -18.58
N GLU A 103 -2.28 4.47 -17.68
CA GLU A 103 -3.14 5.62 -17.42
C GLU A 103 -2.43 6.60 -16.49
N LYS A 104 -2.20 7.82 -16.98
CA LYS A 104 -1.41 8.85 -16.29
C LYS A 104 -2.23 10.11 -16.10
N HIS A 105 -2.27 10.58 -14.86
CA HIS A 105 -2.96 11.81 -14.47
C HIS A 105 -2.12 12.58 -13.45
N ASP A 106 -2.57 13.80 -13.15
CA ASP A 106 -2.06 14.55 -12.02
C ASP A 106 -2.91 14.18 -10.78
N TYR A 107 -2.24 13.89 -9.67
CA TYR A 107 -2.89 13.52 -8.41
C TYR A 107 -2.46 14.48 -7.30
N GLN A 108 -3.45 15.08 -6.63
CA GLN A 108 -3.25 15.72 -5.34
C GLN A 108 -3.29 14.66 -4.25
N ILE A 109 -2.33 14.72 -3.33
CA ILE A 109 -2.21 13.83 -2.18
C ILE A 109 -2.29 14.69 -0.93
N GLU A 110 -3.13 14.27 0.01
CA GLU A 110 -3.21 14.82 1.37
C GLU A 110 -2.80 13.74 2.38
N ILE A 111 -1.82 14.06 3.21
CA ILE A 111 -1.38 13.25 4.34
C ILE A 111 -1.71 14.04 5.61
N VAL A 112 -2.26 13.37 6.61
CA VAL A 112 -2.61 13.97 7.90
C VAL A 112 -1.93 13.21 9.03
N ASN A 113 -1.69 13.89 10.15
CA ASN A 113 -1.41 13.22 11.42
C ASN A 113 -2.74 12.77 12.05
N THR A 114 -2.97 11.46 12.19
CA THR A 114 -4.22 10.92 12.76
C THR A 114 -4.40 11.30 14.23
N LEU A 115 -3.31 11.47 14.98
CA LEU A 115 -3.35 11.88 16.39
C LEU A 115 -3.68 13.36 16.58
N ASP A 116 -3.40 14.20 15.58
CA ASP A 116 -3.75 15.63 15.59
C ASP A 116 -3.93 16.18 14.16
N PRO A 117 -5.08 15.89 13.52
CA PRO A 117 -5.29 16.16 12.09
C PRO A 117 -5.25 17.65 11.72
N ASP A 118 -5.53 18.54 12.68
CA ASP A 118 -5.61 19.98 12.44
C ASP A 118 -4.25 20.68 12.52
N LYS A 119 -3.22 20.02 13.09
CA LYS A 119 -1.90 20.63 13.30
C LYS A 119 -0.88 20.29 12.23
N MET A 120 -1.00 19.13 11.57
CA MET A 120 -0.02 18.68 10.59
C MET A 120 -0.70 18.02 9.38
N ILE A 121 -0.82 18.81 8.32
CA ILE A 121 -1.32 18.38 7.01
C ILE A 121 -0.22 18.61 5.98
N SER A 122 0.09 17.59 5.19
CA SER A 122 0.99 17.69 4.03
C SER A 122 0.18 17.50 2.75
N ILE A 123 0.15 18.53 1.90
CA ILE A 123 -0.52 18.49 0.59
C ILE A 123 0.51 18.70 -0.51
N TYR A 124 0.52 17.81 -1.50
CA TYR A 124 1.38 17.94 -2.67
C TYR A 124 0.76 17.31 -3.91
N VAL A 125 1.33 17.61 -5.08
CA VAL A 125 0.85 17.11 -6.37
C VAL A 125 1.92 16.30 -7.07
N LEU A 126 1.56 15.09 -7.51
CA LEU A 126 2.36 14.29 -8.43
C LEU A 126 1.75 14.38 -9.83
N LYS A 127 2.60 14.60 -10.84
CA LYS A 127 2.14 14.85 -12.21
C LYS A 127 2.43 13.68 -13.14
N GLY A 128 1.50 13.40 -14.05
CA GLY A 128 1.69 12.41 -15.12
C GLY A 128 2.04 11.00 -14.63
N ILE A 129 1.43 10.56 -13.53
CA ILE A 129 1.68 9.24 -12.89
C ILE A 129 0.38 8.43 -12.81
N SER A 130 0.48 7.13 -12.55
CA SER A 130 -0.68 6.27 -12.30
C SER A 130 -1.15 6.37 -10.85
N PHE A 131 -2.41 6.06 -10.59
CA PHE A 131 -2.97 6.03 -9.23
C PHE A 131 -2.15 5.12 -8.28
N THR A 132 -1.83 3.90 -8.70
CA THR A 132 -1.04 2.96 -7.89
C THR A 132 0.33 3.53 -7.52
N PHE A 133 0.97 4.28 -8.44
CA PHE A 133 2.23 4.96 -8.14
C PHE A 133 2.02 6.12 -7.16
N ALA A 134 0.93 6.88 -7.30
CA ALA A 134 0.56 7.93 -6.35
C ALA A 134 0.40 7.37 -4.94
N LEU A 135 -0.33 6.26 -4.80
CA LEU A 135 -0.58 5.57 -3.54
C LEU A 135 0.72 5.03 -2.93
N TYR A 136 1.53 4.33 -3.73
CA TYR A 136 2.83 3.83 -3.30
C TYR A 136 3.73 4.96 -2.77
N HIS A 137 3.83 6.07 -3.52
CA HIS A 137 4.61 7.22 -3.10
C HIS A 137 4.05 7.87 -1.81
N ALA A 138 2.73 8.00 -1.71
CA ALA A 138 2.08 8.57 -0.54
C ALA A 138 2.36 7.76 0.73
N ILE A 139 2.27 6.43 0.64
CA ILE A 139 2.55 5.52 1.77
C ILE A 139 4.01 5.58 2.19
N LEU A 140 4.96 5.58 1.24
CA LEU A 140 6.37 5.77 1.58
C LEU A 140 6.63 7.12 2.24
N ARG A 141 5.91 8.17 1.81
CA ARG A 141 6.01 9.48 2.43
C ARG A 141 5.47 9.49 3.86
N CYS A 142 4.39 8.78 4.14
CA CYS A 142 3.90 8.57 5.51
C CYS A 142 4.97 7.92 6.40
N HIS A 143 5.58 6.82 5.94
CA HIS A 143 6.67 6.16 6.64
C HIS A 143 7.85 7.10 6.94
N GLU A 144 8.29 7.88 5.95
CA GLU A 144 9.36 8.88 6.15
C GLU A 144 9.01 9.94 7.21
N LEU A 145 7.74 10.37 7.26
CA LEU A 145 7.29 11.37 8.23
C LEU A 145 7.21 10.77 9.63
N ASN A 146 6.75 9.52 9.76
CA ASN A 146 6.72 8.78 11.03
C ASN A 146 8.13 8.54 11.58
N LEU A 147 9.10 8.21 10.71
CA LEU A 147 10.50 8.09 11.13
C LEU A 147 11.08 9.44 11.59
N LYS A 148 10.71 10.56 10.95
CA LYS A 148 11.19 11.89 11.34
C LYS A 148 10.60 12.39 12.65
N SER A 149 9.44 11.86 13.04
CA SER A 149 8.80 12.18 14.31
C SER A 149 9.16 11.18 15.41
N ASP A 150 10.07 10.24 15.18
CA ASP A 150 10.38 9.13 16.09
C ASP A 150 9.11 8.37 16.54
N GLY A 151 8.12 8.24 15.64
CA GLY A 151 6.85 7.59 15.92
C GLY A 151 5.90 8.39 16.83
N LEU A 152 6.23 9.64 17.20
CA LEU A 152 5.36 10.50 18.03
C LEU A 152 4.07 10.92 17.31
N PHE A 153 4.09 10.85 15.98
CA PHE A 153 2.94 11.16 15.12
C PHE A 153 2.70 9.98 14.19
N GLU A 154 1.43 9.72 13.91
CA GLU A 154 0.99 8.70 12.97
C GLU A 154 0.46 9.40 11.73
N HIS A 155 1.29 9.42 10.69
CA HIS A 155 0.95 10.04 9.42
C HIS A 155 0.28 9.02 8.50
N GLU A 156 -0.91 9.35 8.03
CA GLU A 156 -1.68 8.51 7.12
C GLU A 156 -2.11 9.29 5.89
N VAL A 157 -2.26 8.56 4.78
CA VAL A 157 -2.80 9.15 3.56
C VAL A 157 -4.29 9.36 3.77
N LYS A 158 -4.72 10.61 3.82
CA LYS A 158 -6.14 10.94 3.94
C LYS A 158 -6.86 10.79 2.62
N GLU A 159 -6.34 11.44 1.59
CA GLU A 159 -6.95 11.37 0.27
C GLU A 159 -5.94 11.44 -0.88
N ILE A 160 -6.31 10.76 -1.95
CA ILE A 160 -5.68 10.93 -3.27
C ILE A 160 -6.77 11.30 -4.27
N VAL A 161 -6.65 12.48 -4.87
CA VAL A 161 -7.66 13.05 -5.78
C VAL A 161 -7.02 13.32 -7.13
N LYS A 162 -7.66 12.79 -8.19
CA LYS A 162 -7.28 13.11 -9.56
C LYS A 162 -7.62 14.57 -9.85
N ILE A 163 -6.64 15.33 -10.32
CA ILE A 163 -6.83 16.70 -10.77
C ILE A 163 -7.21 16.67 -12.26
N GLU A 164 -8.40 17.13 -12.58
CA GLU A 164 -8.78 17.36 -13.98
C GLU A 164 -8.04 18.61 -14.51
N PRO A 165 -7.39 18.55 -15.68
CA PRO A 165 -6.80 19.73 -16.28
C PRO A 165 -7.91 20.75 -16.51
N ARG A 166 -7.74 21.99 -15.98
CA ARG A 166 -8.68 23.08 -16.22
C ARG A 166 -8.92 23.17 -17.73
N LYS A 167 -10.16 22.91 -18.18
CA LYS A 167 -10.58 23.16 -19.55
C LYS A 167 -10.38 24.66 -19.82
N TYR A 168 -9.30 25.00 -20.50
CA TYR A 168 -9.08 26.35 -20.99
C TYR A 168 -10.20 26.66 -21.98
N LYS A 169 -11.20 27.46 -21.57
CA LYS A 169 -12.14 28.09 -22.50
C LYS A 169 -11.47 29.39 -22.95
N PRO A 170 -10.90 29.48 -24.16
CA PRO A 170 -10.47 30.77 -24.67
C PRO A 170 -11.70 31.68 -24.69
N LYS A 171 -11.63 32.81 -23.97
CA LYS A 171 -12.62 33.88 -24.12
C LYS A 171 -12.53 34.33 -25.57
N ARG A 172 -13.53 33.99 -26.39
CA ARG A 172 -13.72 34.66 -27.68
C ARG A 172 -14.04 36.12 -27.35
N TYR A 173 -13.08 37.01 -27.54
CA TYR A 173 -13.36 38.42 -27.65
C TYR A 173 -14.17 38.60 -28.93
N LEU A 174 -15.45 38.93 -28.78
CA LEU A 174 -16.25 39.46 -29.88
C LEU A 174 -15.77 40.89 -30.09
N HIS A 175 -15.20 41.14 -31.27
CA HIS A 175 -14.93 42.49 -31.79
C HIS A 175 -16.19 43.04 -32.44
#